data_AF-A0A2T4YEQ3-F1
#
_entry.id   AF-A0A2T4YEQ3-F1
#
_cell.length_a   1.000
_cell.length_b   1.000
_cell.length_c   1.000
_cell.angle_alpha   90.00
_cell.angle_beta   90.00
_cell.angle_gamma   90.00
#
_symmetry.space_group_name_H-M   'P 1'
#
loop_
_entity.id
_entity.type
_entity.pdbx_description
1 polymer ?
#
loop_
_entity_poly.entity_id
_entity_poly.type
_entity_poly.pdbx_seq_one_letter_code
_entity_poly.pdbx_strand_id
1 'polypeptide(L)' 'MSLFPDDDRPKPKSVHEIGQDLSMLSLAEIDLRMEALKAEIERLAEVRVKKAASRNAADAFFRKAD' A
#
# COMPACT_ATOMS: atom_id res chain seq x y z
N MET A 1 1.53 -30.24 -5.33
CA MET A 1 2.00 -29.36 -6.41
C MET A 1 0.76 -28.83 -7.12
N SER A 2 0.34 -27.59 -6.84
CA SER A 2 -0.85 -26.99 -7.47
C SER A 2 -0.41 -26.09 -8.61
N LEU A 3 -0.80 -26.46 -9.83
CA LEU A 3 -0.47 -25.84 -11.12
C LEU A 3 -1.54 -24.82 -11.55
N PHE A 4 -1.72 -23.73 -10.81
CA PHE A 4 -2.51 -22.61 -11.32
C PHE A 4 -1.78 -21.30 -11.00
N PRO A 5 -1.16 -20.61 -11.98
CA PRO A 5 -0.69 -19.26 -11.78
C PRO A 5 -1.91 -18.34 -11.64
N ASP A 6 -2.24 -17.94 -10.41
CA ASP A 6 -3.29 -16.95 -10.11
C ASP A 6 -2.90 -15.52 -10.55
N ASP A 7 -1.85 -15.37 -11.37
CA ASP A 7 -1.21 -14.10 -11.70
C ASP A 7 -1.81 -13.41 -12.95
N ASP A 8 -2.71 -14.08 -13.67
CA ASP A 8 -3.30 -13.58 -14.94
C ASP A 8 -4.72 -13.03 -14.78
N ARG A 9 -5.05 -12.50 -13.59
CA ARG A 9 -6.29 -11.75 -13.41
C ARG A 9 -6.05 -10.31 -13.90
N PRO A 10 -6.92 -9.74 -14.76
CA PRO A 10 -6.81 -8.34 -15.13
C PRO A 10 -6.84 -7.52 -13.84
N LYS A 11 -5.70 -6.91 -13.50
CA LYS A 11 -5.61 -6.05 -12.31
C LYS A 11 -6.69 -4.98 -12.48
N PRO A 12 -7.58 -4.80 -11.50
CA PRO A 12 -8.61 -3.78 -11.60
C PRO A 12 -7.92 -2.47 -11.94
N LYS A 13 -8.37 -1.81 -13.03
CA LYS A 13 -7.77 -0.55 -13.48
C LYS A 13 -7.70 0.37 -12.27
N SER A 14 -6.48 0.77 -11.90
CA SER A 14 -6.27 1.72 -10.84
C SER A 14 -7.03 3.00 -11.21
N VAL A 15 -8.02 3.35 -10.40
CA VAL A 15 -8.85 4.57 -10.58
C VAL A 15 -7.98 5.84 -10.62
N HIS A 16 -6.74 5.72 -10.13
CA HIS A 16 -5.73 6.77 -10.13
C HIS A 16 -4.32 6.16 -10.29
N GLU A 17 -3.52 6.72 -11.19
CA GLU A 17 -2.09 6.42 -11.34
C GLU A 17 -1.24 7.60 -10.83
N ILE A 18 -0.15 7.28 -10.14
CA ILE A 18 0.80 8.28 -9.63
C ILE A 18 1.51 8.95 -10.82
N GLY A 19 1.45 10.27 -10.88
CA GLY A 19 2.08 11.05 -11.95
C GLY A 19 1.28 11.10 -13.26
N GLN A 20 0.02 10.65 -13.27
CA GLN A 20 -0.87 10.84 -14.41
C GLN A 20 -1.07 12.34 -14.71
N ASP A 21 -1.39 12.66 -15.95
CA ASP A 21 -1.80 14.01 -16.33
C ASP A 21 -3.12 14.40 -15.65
N LEU A 22 -3.15 15.64 -15.14
CA LEU A 22 -4.30 16.22 -14.43
C LEU A 22 -5.05 17.26 -15.27
N SER A 23 -4.57 17.56 -16.48
CA SER A 23 -5.09 18.65 -17.32
C SER A 23 -6.59 18.54 -17.65
N MET A 24 -7.12 17.31 -17.72
CA MET A 24 -8.52 17.02 -18.04
C MET A 24 -9.41 16.80 -16.80
N LEU A 25 -8.87 16.97 -15.60
CA LEU A 25 -9.62 16.75 -14.36
C LEU A 25 -10.20 18.04 -13.81
N SER A 26 -11.40 17.95 -13.27
CA SER A 26 -11.97 19.02 -12.46
C SER A 26 -11.28 19.11 -11.09
N LEU A 27 -11.40 20.27 -10.43
CA LEU A 27 -10.90 20.46 -9.07
C LEU A 27 -11.49 19.45 -8.09
N ALA A 28 -12.80 19.16 -8.19
CA ALA A 28 -13.45 18.18 -7.33
C ALA A 28 -12.90 16.76 -7.52
N GLU A 29 -12.57 16.36 -8.75
CA GLU A 29 -11.93 15.06 -9.02
C GLU A 29 -10.50 15.00 -8.46
N ILE A 30 -9.77 16.12 -8.50
CA ILE A 30 -8.44 16.22 -7.89
C ILE A 30 -8.56 16.09 -6.37
N ASP A 31 -9.51 16.78 -5.74
CA ASP A 31 -9.75 16.72 -4.29
C ASP A 31 -10.10 15.29 -3.84
N LEU A 32 -11.03 14.63 -4.53
CA LEU A 32 -11.40 13.24 -4.25
C LEU A 32 -10.21 12.27 -4.37
N ARG A 33 -9.35 12.48 -5.39
CA ARG A 33 -8.13 11.68 -5.56
C ARG A 33 -7.12 11.95 -4.45
N MET A 34 -6.96 13.19 -4.04
CA MET A 34 -6.09 13.55 -2.92
C MET A 34 -6.54 12.89 -1.61
N GLU A 35 -7.84 12.89 -1.33
CA GLU A 35 -8.40 12.22 -0.14
C GLU A 35 -8.16 10.71 -0.18
N ALA A 36 -8.41 10.06 -1.32
CA ALA A 36 -8.16 8.63 -1.48
C ALA A 36 -6.68 8.27 -1.27
N LEU A 37 -5.75 9.07 -1.80
CA LEU A 37 -4.32 8.87 -1.61
C LEU A 37 -3.89 9.07 -0.15
N LYS A 38 -4.43 10.08 0.55
CA LYS A 38 -4.14 10.31 1.97
C LYS A 38 -4.58 9.12 2.83
N ALA A 39 -5.79 8.61 2.58
CA ALA A 39 -6.28 7.41 3.27
C ALA A 39 -5.37 6.19 3.01
N GLU A 40 -4.87 6.03 1.79
CA GLU A 40 -3.93 4.95 1.48
C GLU A 40 -2.57 5.14 2.18
N ILE A 41 -2.06 6.38 2.27
CA ILE A 41 -0.85 6.69 3.04
C ILE A 41 -1.02 6.31 4.51
N GLU A 42 -2.15 6.64 5.13
CA GLU A 42 -2.45 6.28 6.52
C GLU A 42 -2.45 4.76 6.71
N ARG A 43 -3.16 4.03 5.83
CA ARG A 43 -3.17 2.56 5.83
C ARG A 43 -1.76 1.98 5.74
N LEU A 44 -0.94 2.47 4.80
CA LEU A 44 0.45 2.01 4.64
C LEU A 44 1.30 2.32 5.88
N ALA A 45 1.10 3.48 6.49
CA ALA A 45 1.78 3.87 7.72
C ALA A 45 1.43 2.91 8.88
N GLU A 46 0.17 2.56 9.06
CA GLU A 46 -0.25 1.60 10.09
C GLU A 46 0.37 0.21 9.87
N VAL A 47 0.35 -0.28 8.62
CA VAL A 47 0.95 -1.57 8.28
C VAL A 47 2.45 -1.54 8.52
N ARG A 48 3.14 -0.45 8.18
CA ARG A 48 4.56 -0.26 8.47
C ARG A 48 4.84 -0.33 9.96
N VAL A 49 4.05 0.34 10.79
CA VAL A 49 4.20 0.31 12.26
C VAL A 49 4.02 -1.11 12.78
N LYS A 50 2.97 -1.83 12.35
CA LYS A 50 2.74 -3.24 12.73
C LYS A 50 3.90 -4.14 12.34
N LYS A 51 4.42 -4.00 11.11
CA LYS A 51 5.58 -4.76 10.62
C LYS A 51 6.86 -4.42 11.39
N ALA A 52 7.09 -3.15 11.71
CA ALA A 52 8.25 -2.72 12.49
C ALA A 52 8.19 -3.27 13.93
N ALA A 53 7.02 -3.24 14.56
CA ALA A 53 6.82 -3.83 15.89
C ALA A 53 7.10 -5.35 15.89
N SER A 54 6.62 -6.06 14.86
CA SER A 54 6.91 -7.49 14.68
C SER A 54 8.41 -7.76 14.49
N ARG A 55 9.11 -6.95 13.68
CA ARG A 55 10.57 -7.07 13.51
C ARG A 55 11.31 -6.82 14.81
N ASN A 56 10.97 -5.75 15.54
CA ASN A 56 11.62 -5.42 16.81
C ASN A 56 11.40 -6.50 17.88
N ALA A 57 10.22 -7.12 17.93
CA ALA A 57 9.94 -8.23 18.83
C ALA A 57 10.79 -9.47 18.48
N ALA A 58 10.97 -9.75 17.18
CA ALA A 58 11.85 -10.81 16.73
C ALA A 58 13.32 -10.51 17.08
N ASP A 59 13.82 -9.31 16.78
CA ASP A 59 15.20 -8.89 17.09
C ASP A 59 15.51 -8.98 18.60
N ALA A 60 14.54 -8.63 19.46
CA ALA A 60 14.69 -8.75 20.92
C ALA A 60 14.71 -10.20 21.41
N PHE A 61 14.03 -11.12 20.71
CA PHE A 61 14.07 -12.55 21.00
C PHE A 61 15.42 -13.17 20.60
N PHE A 62 15.96 -12.78 19.44
CA PHE A 62 17.25 -13.30 18.95
C PHE A 62 18.47 -12.71 19.70
N ARG A 63 18.41 -11.49 20.23
CA ARG A 63 19.51 -10.88 21.02
C ARG A 63 19.61 -11.35 22.47
N LYS A 64 18.61 -12.05 23.00
CA LYS A 64 18.65 -12.62 24.36
C LYS A 64 19.23 -14.04 24.41
N ALA A 65 19.65 -14.58 23.27
CA ALA A 65 20.22 -15.92 23.17
C ALA A 65 21.76 -15.95 23.28
N ASP A 66 22.41 -14.79 23.47
CA ASP A 66 23.85 -14.66 23.77
C ASP A 66 24.09 -14.39 25.27
#